data_AF-A0A4S2CRB9-F1
#
_entry.id   AF-A0A4S2CRB9-F1
#
_cell.length_a   1.000
_cell.length_b   1.000
_cell.length_c   1.000
_cell.angle_alpha   90.00
_cell.angle_beta   90.00
_cell.angle_gamma   90.00
#
_symmetry.space_group_name_H-M   'P 1'
#
loop_
_entity.id
_entity.type
_entity.pdbx_description
1 polymer ?
#
loop_
_entity_poly.entity_id
_entity_poly.type
_entity_poly.pdbx_seq_one_letter_code
_entity_poly.pdbx_strand_id
1 'polypeptide(L)'
;MANEGSLLSIRRIYYRGKLNSCNYTCSYCPFGKKSHPASTTMQDKQAWSRFIAAIEQWAGEALQLFVIPYGEALIHRYYREGIIRLASLPHVTGISCQTNLSFSADEWLDELRTTPALRDKIKIWASFHPEMTSVESFVRQLHTLYHAGIQVCAGAVGNPMAKSVLSDLRNALLPDIYLFINAMQGLKSPLSVEDIRFFTQLDNLFEYDLKNASAQWDICLGGRSSCFIDWKGDIFACPRSRVKIGNLYQSRKLDISLPCQRKVCDCYIAFSNLTNHPLHRIMGEGAFWRIPDKPLITSVFFDVDGTLTDAQGRVSESYAHALRYIAQFVPLYLATSLSMEQARRKLGKTLFSLFNGGAFADGGLLLYDGQSRCLPVESLPDVNEKSAKITVHSYEGQVYKYSLLVYEKGQRENILSLLKEKPYQVFYKPPLITVVHKEAGKKRGVLHICKVLAFPLEQVLIVGNSQKDWEMMSAVPHSCAVMNAEPSLKDRARYTLNPDRLPAFFRFRKL
;
A
#
# COMPACT_ATOMS: atom_id res chain seq x y z
N MET A 1 28.61 20.00 -0.68
CA MET A 1 29.75 19.27 -0.06
C MET A 1 30.07 19.71 1.38
N ALA A 2 29.59 20.86 1.89
CA ALA A 2 29.99 21.35 3.23
C ALA A 2 29.37 20.63 4.46
N ASN A 3 28.28 19.86 4.29
CA ASN A 3 27.56 19.21 5.40
C ASN A 3 27.59 17.67 5.38
N GLU A 4 28.42 17.06 4.53
CA GLU A 4 28.45 15.59 4.42
C GLU A 4 29.00 14.96 5.69
N GLY A 5 28.20 14.10 6.31
CA GLY A 5 28.51 13.45 7.58
C GLY A 5 28.30 14.33 8.82
N SER A 6 27.73 15.54 8.74
CA SER A 6 27.35 16.27 9.96
C SER A 6 26.33 15.45 10.76
N LEU A 7 26.51 15.31 12.08
CA LEU A 7 25.49 14.65 12.90
C LEU A 7 24.16 15.42 12.83
N LEU A 8 24.23 16.75 12.79
CA LEU A 8 23.06 17.64 12.79
C LEU A 8 22.29 17.66 11.46
N SER A 9 22.79 17.03 10.39
CA SER A 9 22.02 16.86 9.14
C SER A 9 21.13 15.62 9.14
N ILE A 10 21.23 14.77 10.17
CA ILE A 10 20.35 13.61 10.34
C ILE A 10 18.91 14.10 10.59
N ARG A 11 17.97 13.52 9.84
CA ARG A 11 16.53 13.79 9.92
C ARG A 11 15.74 12.62 10.49
N ARG A 12 16.30 11.41 10.45
CA ARG A 12 15.61 10.17 10.86
C ARG A 12 16.46 9.36 11.81
N ILE A 13 15.94 9.09 13.01
CA ILE A 13 16.68 8.34 14.03
C ILE A 13 15.88 7.10 14.43
N TYR A 14 16.48 5.93 14.20
CA TYR A 14 16.06 4.70 14.86
C TYR A 14 16.76 4.62 16.22
N TYR A 15 16.02 4.48 17.31
CA TYR A 15 16.56 4.33 18.66
C TYR A 15 16.25 2.95 19.23
N ARG A 16 17.24 2.33 19.88
CA ARG A 16 17.02 1.11 20.65
C ARG A 16 17.62 1.24 22.04
N GLY A 17 16.75 1.13 23.04
CA GLY A 17 17.13 1.04 24.45
C GLY A 17 17.87 -0.25 24.80
N LYS A 18 18.12 -0.41 26.09
CA LYS A 18 18.74 -1.58 26.70
C LYS A 18 17.75 -2.72 26.97
N LEU A 19 16.44 -2.46 26.92
CA LEU A 19 15.41 -3.49 27.05
C LEU A 19 15.64 -4.65 26.07
N ASN A 20 15.72 -5.87 26.61
CA ASN A 20 15.92 -7.11 25.88
C ASN A 20 14.94 -8.23 26.30
N SER A 21 13.94 -7.90 27.10
CA SER A 21 12.94 -8.82 27.66
C SER A 21 11.52 -8.33 27.33
N CYS A 22 10.62 -9.29 27.15
CA CYS A 22 9.25 -9.07 26.70
C CYS A 22 8.27 -9.78 27.64
N ASN A 23 7.08 -9.20 27.82
CA ASN A 23 6.00 -9.85 28.56
C ASN A 23 5.36 -11.03 27.80
N TYR A 24 5.66 -11.17 26.51
CA TYR A 24 5.26 -12.30 25.68
C TYR A 24 6.36 -13.35 25.57
N THR A 25 5.98 -14.62 25.45
CA THR A 25 6.89 -15.77 25.35
C THR A 25 6.58 -16.64 24.14
N CYS A 26 6.50 -16.03 22.96
CA CYS A 26 6.20 -16.77 21.73
C CYS A 26 7.34 -17.73 21.37
N SER A 27 6.98 -18.92 20.91
CA SER A 27 7.90 -20.00 20.53
C SER A 27 8.87 -19.62 19.41
N TYR A 28 8.41 -18.75 18.50
CA TYR A 28 9.16 -18.28 17.33
C TYR A 28 9.91 -16.97 17.57
N CYS A 29 9.72 -16.31 18.72
CA CYS A 29 10.27 -14.98 18.96
C CYS A 29 11.65 -15.08 19.62
N PRO A 30 12.72 -14.53 19.01
CA PRO A 30 14.06 -14.54 19.61
C PRO A 30 14.13 -13.67 20.90
N PHE A 31 13.09 -12.88 21.17
CA PHE A 31 13.02 -11.93 22.28
C PHE A 31 12.08 -12.33 23.42
N GLY A 32 11.48 -13.53 23.36
CA GLY A 32 10.52 -14.02 24.37
C GLY A 32 11.12 -14.38 25.73
N LYS A 33 12.10 -13.62 26.23
CA LYS A 33 12.77 -13.86 27.51
C LYS A 33 12.06 -13.06 28.62
N LYS A 34 11.56 -13.77 29.66
CA LYS A 34 10.80 -13.17 30.78
C LYS A 34 11.64 -12.37 31.79
N SER A 35 12.94 -12.64 31.92
CA SER A 35 13.70 -12.13 33.06
C SER A 35 14.15 -10.68 32.86
N HIS A 36 13.58 -9.78 33.67
CA HIS A 36 14.04 -8.42 33.89
C HIS A 36 14.82 -8.37 35.22
N PRO A 37 16.16 -8.44 35.23
CA PRO A 37 16.90 -7.94 36.38
C PRO A 37 16.51 -6.48 36.61
N ALA A 38 16.12 -6.09 37.82
CA ALA A 38 15.73 -4.71 38.14
C ALA A 38 16.81 -3.69 37.74
N SER A 39 18.08 -4.10 37.80
CA SER A 39 19.24 -3.33 37.32
C SER A 39 19.18 -3.00 35.83
N THR A 40 18.66 -3.90 34.98
CA THR A 40 18.50 -3.67 33.54
C THR A 40 17.47 -2.59 33.26
N THR A 41 16.32 -2.61 33.94
CA THR A 41 15.27 -1.60 33.79
C THR A 41 15.74 -0.21 34.23
N MET A 42 16.51 -0.12 35.33
CA MET A 42 17.06 1.15 35.78
C MET A 42 18.08 1.72 34.80
N GLN A 43 18.98 0.88 34.28
CA GLN A 43 19.95 1.30 33.27
C GLN A 43 19.28 1.69 31.94
N ASP A 44 18.22 1.01 31.55
CA ASP A 44 17.41 1.38 30.39
C ASP A 44 16.76 2.75 30.57
N LYS A 45 16.10 2.98 31.72
CA LYS A 45 15.49 4.28 32.05
C LYS A 45 16.50 5.42 32.03
N GLN A 46 17.72 5.19 32.53
CA GLN A 46 18.82 6.16 32.46
C GLN A 46 19.27 6.43 31.02
N ALA A 47 19.44 5.38 30.21
CA ALA A 47 19.82 5.51 28.81
C ALA A 47 18.74 6.24 27.98
N TRP A 48 17.47 5.96 28.24
CA TRP A 48 16.33 6.63 27.62
C TRP A 48 16.27 8.11 28.00
N SER A 49 16.42 8.42 29.29
CA SER A 49 16.44 9.81 29.77
C SER A 49 17.61 10.60 29.16
N ARG A 50 18.78 9.98 29.03
CA ARG A 50 19.95 10.59 28.39
C ARG A 50 19.72 10.83 26.89
N PHE A 51 19.07 9.90 26.19
CA PHE A 51 18.68 10.09 24.80
C PHE A 51 17.70 11.26 24.64
N ILE A 52 16.65 11.31 25.47
CA ILE A 52 15.69 12.43 25.46
C ILE A 52 16.43 13.76 25.65
N ALA A 53 17.29 13.88 26.66
CA ALA A 53 18.04 15.10 26.92
C ALA A 53 18.91 15.53 25.73
N ALA A 54 19.51 14.56 25.01
CA ALA A 54 20.28 14.86 23.80
C ALA A 54 19.38 15.34 22.65
N ILE A 55 18.18 14.78 22.49
CA ILE A 55 17.22 15.26 21.48
C ILE A 55 16.63 16.62 21.85
N GLU A 56 16.41 16.92 23.13
CA GLU A 56 15.99 18.25 23.58
C GLU A 56 17.00 19.34 23.23
N GLN A 57 18.29 19.01 23.31
CA GLN A 57 19.39 19.91 22.95
C GLN A 57 19.76 19.86 21.45
N TRP A 58 18.98 19.15 20.64
CA TRP A 58 19.26 19.00 19.22
C TRP A 58 19.10 20.33 18.48
N ALA A 59 20.21 20.88 18.02
CA ALA A 59 20.27 22.13 17.26
C ALA A 59 20.39 21.91 15.73
N GLY A 60 20.00 20.72 15.26
CA GLY A 60 20.08 20.32 13.85
C GLY A 60 18.76 20.42 13.10
N GLU A 61 18.67 19.68 12.00
CA GLU A 61 17.46 19.54 11.19
C GLU A 61 16.30 18.92 11.99
N ALA A 62 15.08 19.13 11.50
CA ALA A 62 13.88 18.53 12.08
C ALA A 62 13.95 17.00 12.05
N LEU A 63 13.51 16.36 13.14
CA LEU A 63 13.68 14.94 13.41
C LEU A 63 12.38 14.14 13.28
N GLN A 64 12.50 12.95 12.70
CA GLN A 64 11.56 11.84 12.78
C GLN A 64 12.22 10.74 13.62
N LEU A 65 11.51 10.25 14.62
CA LEU A 65 12.03 9.27 15.58
C LEU A 65 11.31 7.93 15.41
N PHE A 66 12.03 6.84 15.63
CA PHE A 66 11.45 5.50 15.66
C PHE A 66 12.12 4.62 16.71
N VAL A 67 11.40 4.32 17.78
CA VAL A 67 11.83 3.46 18.88
C VAL A 67 11.58 1.99 18.51
N ILE A 68 12.66 1.19 18.46
CA ILE A 68 12.68 -0.19 17.96
C ILE A 68 13.29 -1.17 19.00
N PRO A 69 12.61 -1.37 20.15
CA PRO A 69 13.12 -2.16 21.27
C PRO A 69 13.25 -3.64 20.90
N TYR A 70 14.13 -4.36 21.62
CA TYR A 70 14.08 -5.83 21.63
C TYR A 70 13.05 -6.37 22.64
N GLY A 71 12.68 -5.57 23.63
CA GLY A 71 11.60 -5.88 24.58
C GLY A 71 10.28 -5.20 24.25
N GLU A 72 9.34 -5.25 25.20
CA GLU A 72 8.10 -4.46 25.12
C GLU A 72 8.30 -3.13 25.85
N ALA A 73 8.48 -2.04 25.10
CA ALA A 73 8.76 -0.73 25.70
C ALA A 73 7.51 -0.09 26.32
N LEU A 74 6.35 -0.21 25.69
CA LEU A 74 5.18 0.60 26.02
C LEU A 74 4.43 0.14 27.27
N ILE A 75 4.72 -1.03 27.83
CA ILE A 75 4.26 -1.42 29.18
C ILE A 75 4.93 -0.55 30.26
N HIS A 76 6.09 0.04 29.97
CA HIS A 76 6.81 0.88 30.90
C HIS A 76 6.39 2.34 30.75
N ARG A 77 5.84 2.90 31.83
CA ARG A 77 5.40 4.30 31.89
C ARG A 77 6.45 5.32 31.46
N TYR A 78 7.74 5.10 31.78
CA TYR A 78 8.81 6.02 31.41
C TYR A 78 9.08 6.10 29.88
N TYR A 79 8.73 5.07 29.11
CA TYR A 79 8.75 5.15 27.65
C TYR A 79 7.57 5.98 27.13
N ARG A 80 6.37 5.75 27.66
CA ARG A 80 5.16 6.51 27.27
C ARG A 80 5.32 8.00 27.55
N GLU A 81 5.73 8.37 28.76
CA GLU A 81 6.03 9.75 29.15
C GLU A 81 7.15 10.35 28.27
N GLY A 82 8.19 9.56 27.97
CA GLY A 82 9.28 10.00 27.11
C GLY A 82 8.86 10.25 25.67
N ILE A 83 7.97 9.42 25.11
CA ILE A 83 7.41 9.61 23.77
C ILE A 83 6.57 10.89 23.73
N ILE A 84 5.74 11.14 24.74
CA ILE A 84 4.95 12.38 24.88
C ILE A 84 5.88 13.59 24.92
N ARG A 85 6.92 13.53 25.76
CA ARG A 85 7.94 14.59 25.89
C ARG A 85 8.65 14.86 24.56
N LEU A 86 9.12 13.82 23.86
CA LEU A 86 9.75 13.96 22.55
C LEU A 86 8.79 14.52 21.49
N ALA A 87 7.55 14.05 21.44
CA ALA A 87 6.55 14.55 20.49
C ALA A 87 6.21 16.03 20.72
N SER A 88 6.30 16.51 21.97
CA SER A 88 6.06 17.92 22.32
C SER A 88 7.14 18.87 21.81
N LEU A 89 8.32 18.36 21.42
CA LEU A 89 9.40 19.20 20.91
C LEU A 89 9.07 19.74 19.51
N PRO A 90 9.30 21.05 19.25
CA PRO A 90 8.99 21.66 17.95
C PRO A 90 9.73 21.03 16.77
N HIS A 91 11.01 20.70 16.95
CA HIS A 91 11.85 20.07 15.93
C HIS A 91 11.57 18.58 15.76
N VAL A 92 10.79 17.93 16.62
CA VAL A 92 10.34 16.55 16.41
C VAL A 92 9.03 16.57 15.63
N THR A 93 9.10 16.16 14.37
CA THR A 93 7.98 16.12 13.43
C THR A 93 7.10 14.87 13.60
N GLY A 94 7.66 13.81 14.19
CA GLY A 94 6.90 12.61 14.53
C GLY A 94 7.76 11.56 15.22
N ILE A 95 7.10 10.69 16.00
CA ILE A 95 7.72 9.59 16.71
C ILE A 95 6.86 8.33 16.61
N SER A 96 7.49 7.21 16.28
CA SER A 96 6.87 5.88 16.31
C SER A 96 7.52 4.98 17.33
N CYS A 97 6.80 3.96 17.79
CA CYS A 97 7.34 2.88 18.61
C CYS A 97 6.83 1.52 18.10
N GLN A 98 7.73 0.53 18.05
CA GLN A 98 7.33 -0.87 17.91
C GLN A 98 6.79 -1.40 19.23
N THR A 99 5.70 -2.15 19.17
CA THR A 99 5.04 -2.74 20.34
C THR A 99 4.29 -4.01 19.93
N ASN A 100 4.13 -4.94 20.86
CA ASN A 100 3.19 -6.05 20.77
C ASN A 100 1.75 -5.64 21.16
N LEU A 101 1.55 -4.37 21.52
CA LEU A 101 0.27 -3.75 21.89
C LEU A 101 -0.39 -4.37 23.13
N SER A 102 0.41 -4.81 24.10
CA SER A 102 -0.08 -5.38 25.37
C SER A 102 -0.27 -4.37 26.51
N PHE A 103 0.12 -3.11 26.30
CA PHE A 103 -0.16 -2.02 27.23
C PHE A 103 -1.58 -1.48 27.02
N SER A 104 -2.22 -0.92 28.05
CA SER A 104 -3.56 -0.36 27.92
C SER A 104 -3.57 0.89 27.01
N ALA A 105 -4.23 0.77 25.86
CA ALA A 105 -4.43 1.89 24.94
C ALA A 105 -5.22 3.03 25.60
N ASP A 106 -6.26 2.71 26.36
CA ASP A 106 -7.09 3.69 27.07
C ASP A 106 -6.27 4.47 28.10
N GLU A 107 -5.46 3.79 28.92
CA GLU A 107 -4.59 4.45 29.91
C GLU A 107 -3.59 5.40 29.24
N TRP A 108 -3.03 5.02 28.08
CA TRP A 108 -2.10 5.90 27.40
C TRP A 108 -2.79 7.10 26.74
N LEU A 109 -3.99 6.92 26.21
CA LEU A 109 -4.80 8.04 25.73
C LEU A 109 -5.19 8.99 26.87
N ASP A 110 -5.37 8.46 28.08
CA ASP A 110 -5.60 9.25 29.30
C ASP A 110 -4.38 10.08 29.68
N GLU A 111 -3.18 9.51 29.59
CA GLU A 111 -1.90 10.23 29.74
C GLU A 111 -1.75 11.36 28.70
N LEU A 112 -2.38 11.24 27.52
CA LEU A 112 -2.37 12.24 26.42
C LEU A 112 -3.51 13.27 26.47
N ARG A 113 -4.46 13.17 27.42
CA ARG A 113 -5.69 13.98 27.44
C ARG A 113 -5.44 15.49 27.43
N THR A 114 -4.38 15.95 28.11
CA THR A 114 -4.03 17.37 28.19
C THR A 114 -3.27 17.90 26.97
N THR A 115 -2.85 17.01 26.07
CA THR A 115 -2.05 17.34 24.87
C THR A 115 -2.58 16.64 23.62
N PRO A 116 -3.87 16.82 23.25
CA PRO A 116 -4.49 16.09 22.14
C PRO A 116 -3.83 16.37 20.78
N ALA A 117 -3.23 17.55 20.60
CA ALA A 117 -2.50 17.92 19.39
C ALA A 117 -1.26 17.06 19.11
N LEU A 118 -0.74 16.33 20.12
CA LEU A 118 0.42 15.44 19.93
C LEU A 118 0.07 14.13 19.22
N ARG A 119 -1.22 13.77 19.14
CA ARG A 119 -1.66 12.49 18.56
C ARG A 119 -1.24 12.34 17.10
N ASP A 120 -1.26 13.43 16.32
CA ASP A 120 -0.82 13.44 14.91
C ASP A 120 0.69 13.17 14.74
N LYS A 121 1.49 13.52 15.76
CA LYS A 121 2.93 13.26 15.76
C LYS A 121 3.26 11.83 16.20
N ILE A 122 2.42 11.21 17.03
CA ILE A 122 2.64 9.86 17.56
C ILE A 122 2.12 8.81 16.58
N LYS A 123 2.90 7.74 16.43
CA LYS A 123 2.64 6.64 15.50
C LYS A 123 2.90 5.30 16.17
N ILE A 124 2.21 4.25 15.72
CA ILE A 124 2.37 2.92 16.30
C ILE A 124 2.59 1.87 15.22
N TRP A 125 3.67 1.12 15.40
CA TRP A 125 3.94 -0.13 14.70
C TRP A 125 3.58 -1.28 15.65
N ALA A 126 2.38 -1.84 15.50
CA ALA A 126 1.89 -2.91 16.35
C ALA A 126 2.13 -4.29 15.72
N SER A 127 2.67 -5.24 16.48
CA SER A 127 2.88 -6.62 16.02
C SER A 127 1.96 -7.59 16.75
N PHE A 128 1.14 -8.32 16.02
CA PHE A 128 0.23 -9.34 16.52
C PHE A 128 0.96 -10.67 16.74
N HIS A 129 0.67 -11.30 17.88
CA HIS A 129 1.27 -12.57 18.29
C HIS A 129 0.16 -13.58 18.64
N PRO A 130 -0.22 -14.48 17.71
CA PRO A 130 -1.38 -15.36 17.88
C PRO A 130 -1.24 -16.36 19.05
N GLU A 131 -0.02 -16.64 19.52
CA GLU A 131 0.21 -17.48 20.70
C GLU A 131 -0.08 -16.76 22.03
N MET A 132 -0.21 -15.43 22.02
CA MET A 132 -0.24 -14.60 23.24
C MET A 132 -1.48 -13.75 23.39
N THR A 133 -2.19 -13.45 22.30
CA THR A 133 -3.38 -12.61 22.31
C THR A 133 -4.36 -13.01 21.21
N SER A 134 -5.65 -12.76 21.43
CA SER A 134 -6.69 -12.99 20.41
C SER A 134 -6.71 -11.85 19.39
N VAL A 135 -7.24 -12.15 18.20
CA VAL A 135 -7.48 -11.14 17.15
C VAL A 135 -8.35 -10.00 17.70
N GLU A 136 -9.45 -10.33 18.38
CA GLU A 136 -10.37 -9.35 18.95
C GLU A 136 -9.68 -8.38 19.90
N SER A 137 -8.91 -8.90 20.86
CA SER A 137 -8.21 -8.07 21.87
C SER A 137 -7.18 -7.14 21.22
N PHE A 138 -6.40 -7.66 20.28
CA PHE A 138 -5.39 -6.88 19.56
C PHE A 138 -6.05 -5.77 18.70
N VAL A 139 -7.06 -6.13 17.92
CA VAL A 139 -7.76 -5.19 17.02
C VAL A 139 -8.47 -4.11 17.83
N ARG A 140 -9.12 -4.46 18.94
CA ARG A 140 -9.76 -3.49 19.83
C ARG A 140 -8.78 -2.42 20.29
N GLN A 141 -7.63 -2.83 20.84
CA GLN A 141 -6.62 -1.87 21.31
C GLN A 141 -6.06 -1.01 20.17
N LEU A 142 -5.84 -1.61 18.99
CA LEU A 142 -5.33 -0.88 17.83
C LEU A 142 -6.34 0.14 17.32
N HIS A 143 -7.62 -0.23 17.25
CA HIS A 143 -8.71 0.64 16.83
C HIS A 143 -8.95 1.76 17.84
N THR A 144 -8.81 1.51 19.15
CA THR A 144 -8.84 2.57 20.17
C THR A 144 -7.82 3.68 19.86
N LEU A 145 -6.57 3.32 19.56
CA LEU A 145 -5.54 4.30 19.19
C LEU A 145 -5.85 4.97 17.84
N TYR A 146 -6.28 4.18 16.85
CA TYR A 146 -6.61 4.68 15.51
C TYR A 146 -7.73 5.73 15.54
N HIS A 147 -8.84 5.43 16.23
CA HIS A 147 -9.98 6.35 16.36
C HIS A 147 -9.65 7.60 17.17
N ALA A 148 -8.65 7.55 18.06
CA ALA A 148 -8.15 8.73 18.74
C ALA A 148 -7.30 9.66 17.86
N GLY A 149 -6.99 9.26 16.62
CA GLY A 149 -6.19 10.02 15.65
C GLY A 149 -4.71 9.62 15.58
N ILE A 150 -4.28 8.61 16.34
CA ILE A 150 -2.90 8.10 16.25
C ILE A 150 -2.79 7.26 14.97
N GLN A 151 -1.75 7.51 14.17
CA GLN A 151 -1.52 6.71 12.97
C GLN A 151 -0.93 5.35 13.35
N VAL A 152 -1.47 4.27 12.79
CA VAL A 152 -1.08 2.91 13.16
C VAL A 152 -0.83 2.04 11.93
N CYS A 153 0.04 1.04 12.09
CA CYS A 153 0.08 -0.14 11.24
C CYS A 153 0.08 -1.40 12.11
N ALA A 154 -0.48 -2.48 11.54
CA ALA A 154 -0.50 -3.80 12.15
C ALA A 154 0.50 -4.72 11.44
N GLY A 155 1.06 -5.66 12.18
CA GLY A 155 2.06 -6.60 11.69
C GLY A 155 1.84 -8.00 12.20
N ALA A 156 2.29 -9.00 11.47
CA ALA A 156 2.42 -10.36 11.99
C ALA A 156 3.60 -11.10 11.34
N VAL A 157 4.00 -12.22 11.93
CA VAL A 157 4.95 -13.15 11.31
C VAL A 157 4.20 -14.06 10.34
N GLY A 158 4.71 -14.21 9.12
CA GLY A 158 4.19 -15.10 8.09
C GLY A 158 4.47 -16.57 8.38
N ASN A 159 3.88 -17.09 9.47
CA ASN A 159 3.95 -18.48 9.86
C ASN A 159 2.91 -19.30 9.07
N PRO A 160 3.30 -20.30 8.25
CA PRO A 160 2.36 -21.14 7.48
C PRO A 160 1.30 -21.85 8.33
N MET A 161 1.58 -22.09 9.61
CA MET A 161 0.62 -22.70 10.55
C MET A 161 -0.42 -21.73 11.08
N ALA A 162 -0.22 -20.42 10.90
CA ALA A 162 -1.10 -19.36 11.41
C ALA A 162 -1.99 -18.73 10.33
N LYS A 163 -2.10 -19.32 9.12
CA LYS A 163 -2.85 -18.72 8.00
C LYS A 163 -4.29 -18.32 8.36
N SER A 164 -5.04 -19.22 9.00
CA SER A 164 -6.45 -18.94 9.37
C SER A 164 -6.55 -17.70 10.26
N VAL A 165 -5.81 -17.67 11.36
CA VAL A 165 -5.86 -16.54 12.31
C VAL A 165 -5.36 -15.23 11.70
N LEU A 166 -4.42 -15.29 10.75
CA LEU A 166 -3.97 -14.09 10.02
C LEU A 166 -5.01 -13.57 9.02
N SER A 167 -5.79 -14.46 8.42
CA SER A 167 -6.98 -14.07 7.63
C SER A 167 -8.01 -13.40 8.53
N ASP A 168 -8.29 -13.97 9.71
CA ASP A 168 -9.21 -13.39 10.68
C ASP A 168 -8.74 -12.01 11.15
N LEU A 169 -7.43 -11.84 11.40
CA LEU A 169 -6.83 -10.54 11.71
C LEU A 169 -7.09 -9.52 10.60
N ARG A 170 -6.84 -9.87 9.33
CA ARG A 170 -7.07 -8.94 8.22
C ARG A 170 -8.54 -8.58 8.08
N ASN A 171 -9.45 -9.53 8.29
CA ASN A 171 -10.89 -9.29 8.22
C ASN A 171 -11.42 -8.42 9.37
N ALA A 172 -10.82 -8.53 10.56
CA ALA A 172 -11.21 -7.72 11.72
C ALA A 172 -10.64 -6.28 11.68
N LEU A 173 -9.50 -6.07 11.03
CA LEU A 173 -8.90 -4.74 10.89
C LEU A 173 -9.69 -3.87 9.89
N LEU A 174 -9.90 -2.60 10.23
CA LEU A 174 -10.41 -1.58 9.30
C LEU A 174 -9.59 -1.61 7.98
N PRO A 175 -10.25 -1.54 6.81
CA PRO A 175 -9.57 -1.66 5.52
C PRO A 175 -8.43 -0.67 5.30
N ASP A 176 -8.51 0.50 5.95
CA ASP A 176 -7.54 1.57 5.85
C ASP A 176 -6.32 1.42 6.78
N ILE A 177 -6.32 0.44 7.69
CA ILE A 177 -5.12 0.11 8.47
C ILE A 177 -4.25 -0.84 7.67
N TYR A 178 -2.99 -0.44 7.40
CA TYR A 178 -2.03 -1.30 6.71
C TYR A 178 -1.64 -2.49 7.61
N LEU A 179 -1.77 -3.71 7.07
CA LEU A 179 -1.28 -4.95 7.67
C LEU A 179 -0.06 -5.40 6.89
N PHE A 180 1.08 -5.51 7.54
CA PHE A 180 2.28 -6.09 6.96
C PHE A 180 2.54 -7.51 7.48
N ILE A 181 3.13 -8.35 6.64
CA ILE A 181 3.57 -9.69 7.03
C ILE A 181 5.09 -9.76 6.93
N ASN A 182 5.76 -10.06 8.04
CA ASN A 182 7.20 -10.33 8.02
C ASN A 182 7.44 -11.76 7.57
N ALA A 183 8.32 -11.97 6.58
CA ALA A 183 8.76 -13.30 6.21
C ALA A 183 9.38 -14.02 7.41
N MET A 184 8.88 -15.21 7.73
CA MET A 184 9.38 -15.98 8.86
C MET A 184 10.82 -16.44 8.60
N GLN A 185 11.73 -16.11 9.52
CA GLN A 185 13.12 -16.54 9.46
C GLN A 185 13.31 -17.86 10.21
N GLY A 186 14.34 -18.63 9.85
CA GLY A 186 14.70 -19.86 10.54
C GLY A 186 13.80 -21.07 10.24
N LEU A 187 13.00 -21.01 9.17
CA LEU A 187 12.25 -22.17 8.69
C LEU A 187 13.21 -23.28 8.22
N LYS A 188 12.86 -24.54 8.51
CA LYS A 188 13.62 -25.72 8.05
C LYS A 188 13.61 -25.83 6.52
N SER A 189 12.53 -25.39 5.89
CA SER A 189 12.32 -25.34 4.45
C SER A 189 11.82 -23.96 4.04
N PRO A 190 12.14 -23.47 2.83
CA PRO A 190 11.54 -22.25 2.30
C PRO A 190 10.01 -22.33 2.28
N LEU A 191 9.36 -21.16 2.24
CA LEU A 191 7.92 -21.06 2.04
C LEU A 191 7.52 -21.67 0.68
N SER A 192 6.41 -22.41 0.67
CA SER A 192 5.83 -22.93 -0.57
C SER A 192 5.26 -21.81 -1.46
N VAL A 193 5.00 -22.11 -2.73
CA VAL A 193 4.33 -21.16 -3.64
C VAL A 193 2.95 -20.78 -3.11
N GLU A 194 2.24 -21.72 -2.49
CA GLU A 194 0.94 -21.51 -1.86
C GLU A 194 1.03 -20.60 -0.63
N ASP A 195 2.08 -20.74 0.19
CA ASP A 195 2.34 -19.83 1.31
C ASP A 195 2.63 -18.42 0.83
N ILE A 196 3.53 -18.28 -0.15
CA ILE A 196 3.90 -16.99 -0.72
C ILE A 196 2.65 -16.31 -1.28
N ARG A 197 1.87 -17.02 -2.10
CA ARG A 197 0.61 -16.49 -2.65
C ARG A 197 -0.35 -16.05 -1.56
N PHE A 198 -0.49 -16.83 -0.49
CA PHE A 198 -1.36 -16.50 0.64
C PHE A 198 -0.90 -15.22 1.36
N PHE A 199 0.39 -15.12 1.72
CA PHE A 199 0.90 -13.94 2.42
C PHE A 199 0.92 -12.70 1.52
N THR A 200 1.19 -12.84 0.22
CA THR A 200 1.09 -11.74 -0.76
C THR A 200 -0.35 -11.22 -0.92
N GLN A 201 -1.36 -12.06 -0.70
CA GLN A 201 -2.77 -11.62 -0.68
C GLN A 201 -3.11 -10.81 0.59
N LEU A 202 -2.51 -11.14 1.74
CA LEU A 202 -2.67 -10.37 2.96
C LEU A 202 -1.91 -9.04 2.92
N ASP A 203 -0.66 -9.09 2.47
CA ASP A 203 0.23 -7.94 2.32
C ASP A 203 0.83 -7.95 0.91
N ASN A 204 0.37 -7.03 0.05
CA ASN A 204 0.88 -6.92 -1.32
C ASN A 204 2.37 -6.56 -1.40
N LEU A 205 2.98 -6.14 -0.28
CA LEU A 205 4.40 -5.81 -0.18
C LEU A 205 5.24 -6.94 0.41
N PHE A 206 4.63 -8.09 0.73
CA PHE A 206 5.29 -9.25 1.36
C PHE A 206 6.52 -9.74 0.58
N GLU A 207 6.50 -9.66 -0.75
CA GLU A 207 7.62 -10.12 -1.57
C GLU A 207 8.91 -9.32 -1.32
N TYR A 208 8.83 -8.07 -0.87
CA TYR A 208 10.01 -7.29 -0.52
C TYR A 208 10.67 -7.82 0.76
N ASP A 209 9.87 -8.18 1.77
CA ASP A 209 10.36 -8.84 2.98
C ASP A 209 10.92 -10.24 2.69
N LEU A 210 10.33 -10.97 1.73
CA LEU A 210 10.80 -12.30 1.34
C LEU A 210 12.13 -12.27 0.57
N LYS A 211 12.23 -11.40 -0.45
CA LYS A 211 13.40 -11.35 -1.34
C LYS A 211 14.58 -10.60 -0.72
N ASN A 212 14.32 -9.72 0.26
CA ASN A 212 15.28 -8.76 0.78
C ASN A 212 15.81 -7.84 -0.34
N ALA A 213 16.86 -7.06 -0.04
CA ALA A 213 17.54 -6.24 -1.03
C ALA A 213 19.07 -6.39 -0.91
N SER A 214 19.77 -6.30 -2.05
CA SER A 214 21.22 -6.15 -2.05
C SER A 214 21.60 -4.85 -1.35
N ALA A 215 22.57 -4.90 -0.45
CA ALA A 215 23.06 -3.70 0.21
C ALA A 215 23.82 -2.82 -0.80
N GLN A 216 23.47 -1.53 -0.87
CA GLN A 216 24.08 -0.57 -1.79
C GLN A 216 24.44 0.70 -1.00
N TRP A 217 25.71 0.84 -0.62
CA TRP A 217 26.16 1.90 0.30
C TRP A 217 25.96 3.31 -0.26
N ASP A 218 26.23 3.50 -1.55
CA ASP A 218 26.25 4.83 -2.18
C ASP A 218 24.88 5.48 -2.27
N ILE A 219 23.82 4.68 -2.30
CA ILE A 219 22.43 5.14 -2.39
C ILE A 219 21.63 4.90 -1.09
N CYS A 220 22.31 4.46 -0.03
CA CYS A 220 21.72 4.24 1.28
C CYS A 220 21.63 5.57 2.05
N LEU A 221 20.47 5.83 2.63
CA LEU A 221 20.25 6.99 3.51
C LEU A 221 20.98 6.88 4.85
N GLY A 222 21.33 5.65 5.27
CA GLY A 222 21.97 5.36 6.55
C GLY A 222 23.35 5.99 6.67
N GLY A 223 23.57 6.74 7.75
CA GLY A 223 24.75 7.56 8.00
C GLY A 223 24.73 8.93 7.32
N ARG A 224 23.72 9.23 6.47
CA ARG A 224 23.62 10.49 5.72
C ARG A 224 22.43 11.34 6.16
N SER A 225 21.24 10.79 6.09
CA SER A 225 19.99 11.44 6.55
C SER A 225 19.22 10.60 7.56
N SER A 226 19.54 9.31 7.68
CA SER A 226 19.04 8.43 8.73
C SER A 226 20.18 7.79 9.51
N CYS A 227 19.96 7.42 10.76
CA CYS A 227 20.90 6.60 11.51
C CYS A 227 20.20 5.74 12.56
N PHE A 228 20.92 4.72 13.04
CA PHE A 228 20.55 3.91 14.19
C PHE A 228 21.41 4.29 15.39
N ILE A 229 20.79 4.49 16.55
CA ILE A 229 21.43 4.82 17.82
C ILE A 229 21.04 3.77 18.85
N ASP A 230 22.03 3.14 19.47
CA ASP A 230 21.80 2.22 20.57
C ASP A 230 21.79 2.92 21.95
N TRP A 231 21.54 2.16 23.02
CA TRP A 231 21.47 2.68 24.38
C TRP A 231 22.78 3.29 24.90
N LYS A 232 23.94 2.97 24.29
CA LYS A 232 25.24 3.59 24.61
C LYS A 232 25.45 4.91 23.86
N GLY A 233 24.57 5.22 22.92
CA GLY A 233 24.69 6.34 21.99
C GLY A 233 25.53 6.01 20.77
N ASP A 234 25.95 4.76 20.57
CA ASP A 234 26.75 4.40 19.40
C ASP A 234 25.87 4.50 18.15
N ILE A 235 26.43 5.14 17.12
CA ILE A 235 25.73 5.45 15.87
C ILE A 235 26.19 4.49 14.78
N PHE A 236 25.21 3.91 14.08
CA PHE A 236 25.38 3.05 12.92
C PHE A 236 24.49 3.53 11.78
N ALA A 237 24.78 3.11 10.55
CA ALA A 237 23.92 3.42 9.41
C ALA A 237 22.49 2.88 9.56
N CYS A 238 22.33 1.68 10.11
CA CYS A 238 21.05 1.05 10.43
C CYS A 238 21.25 -0.07 11.47
N PRO A 239 20.19 -0.69 12.02
CA PRO A 239 20.32 -1.74 13.04
C PRO A 239 21.01 -3.03 12.57
N ARG A 240 21.19 -3.20 11.24
CA ARG A 240 21.91 -4.32 10.64
C ARG A 240 23.36 -3.97 10.29
N SER A 241 23.70 -2.69 10.24
CA SER A 241 25.08 -2.26 10.03
C SER A 241 25.90 -2.63 11.25
N ARG A 242 27.05 -3.27 11.01
CA ARG A 242 27.98 -3.69 12.07
C ARG A 242 29.12 -2.69 12.25
N VAL A 243 29.02 -1.53 11.61
CA VAL A 243 30.07 -0.52 11.55
C VAL A 243 29.62 0.70 12.32
N LYS A 244 30.32 0.99 13.42
CA LYS A 244 30.12 2.21 14.22
C LYS A 244 30.71 3.39 13.46
N ILE A 245 29.89 4.40 13.19
CA ILE A 245 30.25 5.61 12.45
C ILE A 245 30.28 6.85 13.33
N GLY A 246 29.94 6.74 14.62
CA GLY A 246 30.00 7.84 15.57
C GLY A 246 29.38 7.50 16.93
N ASN A 247 29.25 8.50 17.80
CA ASN A 247 28.49 8.41 19.04
C ASN A 247 27.73 9.72 19.30
N LEU A 248 26.44 9.63 19.63
CA LEU A 248 25.52 10.77 19.83
C LEU A 248 26.05 11.78 20.86
N TYR A 249 26.79 11.32 21.86
CA TYR A 249 27.22 12.14 22.98
C TYR A 249 28.65 12.69 22.84
N GLN A 250 29.38 12.27 21.80
CA GLN A 250 30.80 12.58 21.64
C GLN A 250 31.14 13.16 20.27
N SER A 251 30.41 12.76 19.23
CA SER A 251 30.70 13.10 17.85
C SER A 251 29.93 14.33 17.40
N ARG A 252 30.60 15.25 16.70
CA ARG A 252 29.94 16.31 15.90
C ARG A 252 29.75 15.91 14.44
N LYS A 253 30.59 14.98 13.96
CA LYS A 253 30.61 14.45 12.60
C LYS A 253 30.65 12.93 12.63
N LEU A 254 29.92 12.31 11.71
CA LEU A 254 29.88 10.88 11.45
C LEU A 254 30.94 10.50 10.42
N ASP A 255 31.59 9.37 10.62
CA ASP A 255 32.55 8.80 9.70
C ASP A 255 31.85 7.96 8.61
N ILE A 256 31.32 8.66 7.60
CA ILE A 256 30.66 8.05 6.44
C ILE A 256 31.64 7.41 5.45
N SER A 257 32.95 7.53 5.67
CA SER A 257 33.96 6.84 4.87
C SER A 257 34.00 5.33 5.18
N LEU A 258 33.41 4.92 6.31
CA LEU A 258 33.31 3.52 6.72
C LEU A 258 32.04 2.87 6.13
N PRO A 259 32.15 2.05 5.06
CA PRO A 259 30.98 1.50 4.40
C PRO A 259 30.31 0.40 5.22
N CYS A 260 29.02 0.18 4.95
CA CYS A 260 28.31 -0.97 5.49
C CYS A 260 28.96 -2.30 5.04
N GLN A 261 29.27 -3.18 5.98
CA GLN A 261 29.86 -4.51 5.71
C GLN A 261 28.83 -5.58 5.31
N ARG A 262 27.54 -5.24 5.27
CA ARG A 262 26.48 -6.19 4.88
C ARG A 262 26.44 -6.29 3.36
N LYS A 263 26.20 -7.51 2.85
CA LYS A 263 25.88 -7.76 1.43
C LYS A 263 24.38 -7.68 1.15
N VAL A 264 23.55 -7.93 2.16
CA VAL A 264 22.08 -8.00 2.06
C VAL A 264 21.44 -7.22 3.21
N CYS A 265 20.46 -6.40 2.86
CA CYS A 265 19.52 -5.73 3.75
C CYS A 265 18.34 -6.68 4.01
N ASP A 266 18.38 -7.40 5.14
CA ASP A 266 17.50 -8.54 5.46
C ASP A 266 16.38 -8.21 6.47
N CYS A 267 16.04 -6.93 6.57
CA CYS A 267 14.87 -6.48 7.32
C CYS A 267 14.34 -5.17 6.75
N TYR A 268 13.05 -4.92 6.99
CA TYR A 268 12.37 -3.71 6.54
C TYR A 268 13.13 -2.43 6.90
N ILE A 269 13.57 -2.29 8.15
CA ILE A 269 14.30 -1.12 8.62
C ILE A 269 15.63 -0.94 7.86
N ALA A 270 16.25 -2.01 7.36
CA ALA A 270 17.47 -1.90 6.58
C ALA A 270 17.19 -1.51 5.11
N PHE A 271 16.34 -2.27 4.40
CA PHE A 271 16.13 -2.03 2.97
C PHE A 271 15.30 -0.77 2.68
N SER A 272 14.48 -0.30 3.62
CA SER A 272 13.75 0.97 3.51
C SER A 272 14.66 2.21 3.53
N ASN A 273 15.97 2.06 3.79
CA ASN A 273 16.94 3.14 3.63
C ASN A 273 17.55 3.20 2.22
N LEU A 274 17.26 2.26 1.33
CA LEU A 274 17.77 2.28 -0.04
C LEU A 274 16.87 3.17 -0.91
N THR A 275 17.41 4.29 -1.39
CA THR A 275 16.61 5.32 -2.11
C THR A 275 15.95 4.82 -3.39
N ASN A 276 16.48 3.78 -4.03
CA ASN A 276 15.90 3.15 -5.22
C ASN A 276 14.87 2.05 -4.89
N HIS A 277 14.65 1.72 -3.62
CA HIS A 277 13.73 0.66 -3.25
C HIS A 277 12.29 1.05 -3.60
N PRO A 278 11.49 0.16 -4.24
CA PRO A 278 10.13 0.48 -4.68
C PRO A 278 9.19 1.00 -3.57
N LEU A 279 9.49 0.67 -2.31
CA LEU A 279 8.73 1.16 -1.15
C LEU A 279 8.66 2.68 -1.06
N HIS A 280 9.69 3.42 -1.48
CA HIS A 280 9.63 4.88 -1.45
C HIS A 280 8.55 5.43 -2.40
N ARG A 281 8.31 4.76 -3.53
CA ARG A 281 7.23 5.12 -4.46
C ARG A 281 5.85 4.80 -3.88
N ILE A 282 5.74 3.67 -3.17
CA ILE A 282 4.47 3.13 -2.69
C ILE A 282 4.03 3.77 -1.35
N MET A 283 4.97 3.91 -0.40
CA MET A 283 4.70 4.41 0.95
C MET A 283 5.11 5.87 1.15
N GLY A 284 5.84 6.48 0.21
CA GLY A 284 6.33 7.85 0.34
C GLY A 284 7.21 8.04 1.57
N GLU A 285 7.05 9.19 2.23
CA GLU A 285 7.72 9.53 3.49
C GLU A 285 7.35 8.58 4.64
N GLY A 286 6.19 7.95 4.54
CA GLY A 286 5.68 6.95 5.48
C GLY A 286 6.50 5.66 5.57
N ALA A 287 7.41 5.41 4.61
CA ALA A 287 8.31 4.27 4.59
C ALA A 287 9.18 4.17 5.87
N PHE A 288 9.52 5.30 6.51
CA PHE A 288 10.31 5.27 7.74
C PHE A 288 9.58 4.57 8.90
N TRP A 289 8.26 4.75 9.00
CA TRP A 289 7.43 4.17 10.06
C TRP A 289 6.63 2.94 9.61
N ARG A 290 6.77 2.51 8.35
CA ARG A 290 5.91 1.49 7.70
C ARG A 290 4.41 1.80 7.81
N ILE A 291 4.08 3.08 7.72
CA ILE A 291 2.70 3.57 7.64
C ILE A 291 2.61 4.32 6.32
N PRO A 292 1.90 3.82 5.30
CA PRO A 292 1.87 4.46 3.99
C PRO A 292 1.43 5.92 4.06
N ASP A 293 2.15 6.80 3.35
CA ASP A 293 1.60 8.10 3.00
C ASP A 293 0.41 7.89 2.06
N LYS A 294 -0.69 8.57 2.37
CA LYS A 294 -1.98 8.32 1.73
C LYS A 294 -2.35 9.53 0.87
N PRO A 295 -2.00 9.54 -0.43
CA PRO A 295 -2.48 10.58 -1.33
C PRO A 295 -4.00 10.66 -1.32
N LEU A 296 -4.49 11.89 -1.43
CA LEU A 296 -5.92 12.19 -1.49
C LEU A 296 -6.48 11.76 -2.84
N ILE A 297 -7.51 10.93 -2.82
CA ILE A 297 -8.23 10.46 -4.00
C ILE A 297 -9.70 10.86 -3.87
N THR A 298 -10.25 11.41 -4.96
CA THR A 298 -11.63 11.91 -5.05
C THR A 298 -12.49 11.11 -6.03
N SER A 299 -11.89 10.31 -6.91
CA SER A 299 -12.60 9.34 -7.73
C SER A 299 -11.70 8.16 -8.12
N VAL A 300 -12.31 7.00 -8.39
CA VAL A 300 -11.57 5.80 -8.81
C VAL A 300 -12.20 5.19 -10.06
N PHE A 301 -11.37 4.88 -11.04
CA PHE A 301 -11.76 4.16 -12.26
C PHE A 301 -11.15 2.77 -12.25
N PHE A 302 -11.97 1.75 -12.53
CA PHE A 302 -11.56 0.37 -12.60
C PHE A 302 -11.80 -0.19 -14.00
N ASP A 303 -10.80 -0.86 -14.58
CA ASP A 303 -11.11 -1.91 -15.53
C ASP A 303 -11.86 -3.08 -14.84
N VAL A 304 -12.54 -3.92 -15.60
CA VAL A 304 -13.32 -5.05 -15.06
C VAL A 304 -12.54 -6.36 -15.16
N ASP A 305 -12.07 -6.71 -16.36
CA ASP A 305 -11.66 -8.07 -16.71
C ASP A 305 -10.23 -8.38 -16.24
N GLY A 306 -10.10 -9.16 -15.17
CA GLY A 306 -8.80 -9.46 -14.57
C GLY A 306 -8.32 -8.38 -13.60
N THR A 307 -9.05 -7.27 -13.50
CA THR A 307 -8.84 -6.19 -12.51
C THR A 307 -9.79 -6.37 -11.32
N LEU A 308 -11.11 -6.35 -11.56
CA LEU A 308 -12.12 -6.62 -10.54
C LEU A 308 -12.49 -8.09 -10.46
N THR A 309 -12.44 -8.81 -11.57
CA THR A 309 -12.79 -10.23 -11.63
C THR A 309 -11.57 -11.13 -11.79
N ASP A 310 -11.61 -12.32 -11.18
CA ASP A 310 -10.65 -13.40 -11.44
C ASP A 310 -10.80 -13.98 -12.86
N ALA A 311 -9.99 -15.01 -13.18
CA ALA A 311 -10.05 -15.71 -14.47
C ALA A 311 -11.38 -16.44 -14.71
N GLN A 312 -12.17 -16.69 -13.66
CA GLN A 312 -13.51 -17.27 -13.73
C GLN A 312 -14.60 -16.19 -13.81
N GLY A 313 -14.23 -14.90 -13.86
CA GLY A 313 -15.16 -13.79 -13.94
C GLY A 313 -15.83 -13.44 -12.61
N ARG A 314 -15.29 -13.89 -11.47
CA ARG A 314 -15.84 -13.64 -10.13
C ARG A 314 -15.07 -12.54 -9.41
N VAL A 315 -15.79 -11.72 -8.65
CA VAL A 315 -15.20 -10.74 -7.72
C VAL A 315 -15.04 -11.43 -6.36
N SER A 316 -13.86 -11.31 -5.73
CA SER A 316 -13.68 -11.85 -4.37
C SER A 316 -14.50 -11.05 -3.36
N GLU A 317 -14.90 -11.68 -2.25
CA GLU A 317 -15.62 -10.96 -1.19
C GLU A 317 -14.76 -9.86 -0.57
N SER A 318 -13.43 -10.03 -0.51
CA SER A 318 -12.54 -8.97 -0.03
C SER A 318 -12.54 -7.75 -0.95
N TYR A 319 -12.58 -7.94 -2.27
CA TYR A 319 -12.70 -6.85 -3.24
C TYR A 319 -14.07 -6.19 -3.11
N ALA A 320 -15.13 -6.99 -3.00
CA ALA A 320 -16.49 -6.48 -2.82
C ALA A 320 -16.63 -5.62 -1.56
N HIS A 321 -16.07 -6.06 -0.43
CA HIS A 321 -16.04 -5.31 0.82
C HIS A 321 -15.25 -4.00 0.68
N ALA A 322 -14.07 -4.04 0.06
CA ALA A 322 -13.28 -2.84 -0.15
C ALA A 322 -13.95 -1.83 -1.10
N LEU A 323 -14.59 -2.28 -2.18
CA LEU A 323 -15.37 -1.41 -3.06
C LEU A 323 -16.53 -0.75 -2.30
N ARG A 324 -17.25 -1.51 -1.46
CA ARG A 324 -18.29 -0.96 -0.57
C ARG A 324 -17.73 0.07 0.42
N TYR A 325 -16.53 -0.15 0.95
CA TYR A 325 -15.86 0.80 1.81
C TYR A 325 -15.52 2.09 1.05
N ILE A 326 -14.85 1.99 -0.11
CA ILE A 326 -14.41 3.15 -0.88
C ILE A 326 -15.60 3.97 -1.40
N ALA A 327 -16.67 3.31 -1.84
CA ALA A 327 -17.89 3.95 -2.35
C ALA A 327 -18.62 4.84 -1.31
N GLN A 328 -18.34 4.68 -0.01
CA GLN A 328 -18.86 5.58 1.02
C GLN A 328 -18.23 6.98 0.94
N PHE A 329 -17.01 7.06 0.40
CA PHE A 329 -16.20 8.27 0.40
C PHE A 329 -16.04 8.91 -0.97
N VAL A 330 -16.00 8.12 -2.06
CA VAL A 330 -15.78 8.63 -3.42
C VAL A 330 -16.59 7.85 -4.45
N PRO A 331 -16.99 8.48 -5.57
CA PRO A 331 -17.63 7.77 -6.68
C PRO A 331 -16.66 6.80 -7.36
N LEU A 332 -17.20 5.64 -7.72
CA LEU A 332 -16.50 4.60 -8.47
C LEU A 332 -16.99 4.60 -9.92
N TYR A 333 -16.08 4.43 -10.87
CA TYR A 333 -16.39 4.37 -12.29
C TYR A 333 -15.77 3.13 -12.94
N LEU A 334 -16.42 2.62 -13.98
CA LEU A 334 -15.86 1.57 -14.83
C LEU A 334 -15.14 2.15 -16.05
N ALA A 335 -14.08 1.50 -16.49
CA ALA A 335 -13.37 1.83 -17.73
C ALA A 335 -13.06 0.52 -18.47
N THR A 336 -14.00 0.06 -19.29
CA THR A 336 -14.02 -1.33 -19.80
C THR A 336 -14.38 -1.41 -21.28
N SER A 337 -13.91 -2.47 -21.93
CA SER A 337 -14.33 -2.85 -23.29
C SER A 337 -15.70 -3.52 -23.32
N LEU A 338 -16.22 -3.94 -22.17
CA LEU A 338 -17.56 -4.52 -22.03
C LEU A 338 -18.64 -3.48 -22.33
N SER A 339 -19.77 -3.93 -22.89
CA SER A 339 -20.98 -3.11 -22.90
C SER A 339 -21.53 -2.94 -21.47
N MET A 340 -22.38 -1.95 -21.25
CA MET A 340 -22.97 -1.71 -19.92
C MET A 340 -23.68 -2.95 -19.38
N GLU A 341 -24.45 -3.64 -20.22
CA GLU A 341 -25.15 -4.87 -19.86
C GLU A 341 -24.20 -6.04 -19.56
N GLN A 342 -23.09 -6.14 -20.28
CA GLN A 342 -22.06 -7.16 -20.03
C GLN A 342 -21.38 -6.92 -18.69
N ALA A 343 -20.97 -5.68 -18.42
CA ALA A 343 -20.38 -5.30 -17.14
C ALA A 343 -21.34 -5.55 -15.97
N ARG A 344 -22.62 -5.17 -16.12
CA ARG A 344 -23.67 -5.41 -15.11
C ARG A 344 -23.92 -6.88 -14.85
N ARG A 345 -23.97 -7.72 -15.89
CA ARG A 345 -24.09 -9.18 -15.74
C ARG A 345 -22.89 -9.77 -15.00
N LYS A 346 -21.68 -9.30 -15.32
CA LYS A 346 -20.44 -9.82 -14.77
C LYS A 346 -20.24 -9.45 -13.30
N LEU A 347 -20.50 -8.20 -12.93
CA LEU A 347 -20.39 -7.75 -11.53
C LEU A 347 -21.60 -8.15 -10.68
N GLY A 348 -22.74 -8.44 -11.34
CA GLY A 348 -24.02 -8.61 -10.67
C GLY A 348 -24.62 -7.27 -10.23
N LYS A 349 -25.94 -7.26 -9.97
CA LYS A 349 -26.70 -6.03 -9.69
C LYS A 349 -26.17 -5.24 -8.50
N THR A 350 -25.82 -5.94 -7.41
CA THR A 350 -25.41 -5.32 -6.13
C THR A 350 -24.04 -4.64 -6.18
N LEU A 351 -23.05 -5.23 -6.86
CA LEU A 351 -21.75 -4.59 -7.01
C LEU A 351 -21.78 -3.52 -8.10
N PHE A 352 -22.49 -3.77 -9.20
CA PHE A 352 -22.61 -2.79 -10.27
C PHE A 352 -23.26 -1.48 -9.78
N SER A 353 -24.20 -1.54 -8.82
CA SER A 353 -24.81 -0.34 -8.24
C SER A 353 -23.89 0.52 -7.38
N LEU A 354 -22.67 0.06 -7.07
CA LEU A 354 -21.65 0.89 -6.41
C LEU A 354 -20.98 1.87 -7.38
N PHE A 355 -21.15 1.69 -8.69
CA PHE A 355 -20.51 2.52 -9.71
C PHE A 355 -21.47 3.58 -10.22
N ASN A 356 -20.99 4.83 -10.30
CA ASN A 356 -21.71 6.00 -10.81
C ASN A 356 -21.72 6.07 -12.35
N GLY A 357 -21.41 4.96 -13.02
CA GLY A 357 -21.28 4.86 -14.47
C GLY A 357 -19.87 4.49 -14.89
N GLY A 358 -19.42 5.02 -16.03
CA GLY A 358 -18.11 4.72 -16.59
C GLY A 358 -18.03 4.91 -18.10
N ALA A 359 -16.85 4.60 -18.62
CA ALA A 359 -16.60 4.42 -20.05
C ALA A 359 -16.78 2.94 -20.41
N PHE A 360 -17.84 2.64 -21.15
CA PHE A 360 -18.19 1.31 -21.66
C PHE A 360 -17.87 1.19 -23.14
N ALA A 361 -17.69 -0.05 -23.62
CA ALA A 361 -17.32 -0.34 -25.00
C ALA A 361 -16.11 0.50 -25.46
N ASP A 362 -15.07 0.52 -24.63
CA ASP A 362 -13.87 1.32 -24.86
C ASP A 362 -14.18 2.80 -25.05
N GLY A 363 -15.22 3.35 -24.42
CA GLY A 363 -15.62 4.76 -24.53
C GLY A 363 -16.64 5.05 -25.64
N GLY A 364 -17.21 4.03 -26.29
CA GLY A 364 -18.36 4.18 -27.18
C GLY A 364 -19.63 4.64 -26.46
N LEU A 365 -19.78 4.30 -25.18
CA LEU A 365 -20.83 4.82 -24.30
C LEU A 365 -20.21 5.32 -23.00
N LEU A 366 -20.47 6.58 -22.66
CA LEU A 366 -20.13 7.16 -21.37
C LEU A 366 -21.41 7.37 -20.57
N LEU A 367 -21.41 6.94 -19.31
CA LEU A 367 -22.48 7.21 -18.34
C LEU A 367 -21.83 7.82 -17.10
N TYR A 368 -22.40 8.90 -16.56
CA TYR A 368 -21.89 9.56 -15.37
C TYR A 368 -22.94 10.50 -14.78
N ASP A 369 -23.19 10.41 -13.47
CA ASP A 369 -24.11 11.30 -12.71
C ASP A 369 -25.44 11.63 -13.42
N GLY A 370 -26.12 10.59 -13.93
CA GLY A 370 -27.41 10.72 -14.63
C GLY A 370 -27.33 11.26 -16.07
N GLN A 371 -26.13 11.58 -16.55
CA GLN A 371 -25.86 11.99 -17.93
C GLN A 371 -25.32 10.82 -18.75
N SER A 372 -25.50 10.91 -20.06
CA SER A 372 -25.00 9.95 -21.03
C SER A 372 -24.33 10.66 -22.21
N ARG A 373 -23.33 10.01 -22.80
CA ARG A 373 -22.77 10.38 -24.10
C ARG A 373 -22.54 9.10 -24.91
N CYS A 374 -23.29 8.96 -25.99
CA CYS A 374 -23.21 7.82 -26.90
C CYS A 374 -22.48 8.24 -28.17
N LEU A 375 -21.51 7.45 -28.62
CA LEU A 375 -20.87 7.58 -29.92
C LEU A 375 -21.48 6.52 -30.85
N PRO A 376 -22.40 6.90 -31.75
CA PRO A 376 -23.06 5.95 -32.62
C PRO A 376 -22.06 5.32 -33.60
N VAL A 377 -22.18 4.01 -33.81
CA VAL A 377 -21.38 3.25 -34.77
C VAL A 377 -22.17 3.13 -36.06
N GLU A 378 -21.50 3.37 -37.21
CA GLU A 378 -22.12 3.14 -38.51
C GLU A 378 -22.56 1.67 -38.66
N SER A 379 -23.60 1.46 -39.48
CA SER A 379 -24.09 0.10 -39.74
C SER A 379 -23.01 -0.75 -40.37
N LEU A 380 -22.88 -1.99 -39.87
CA LEU A 380 -21.92 -2.95 -40.40
C LEU A 380 -22.13 -3.12 -41.92
N PRO A 381 -21.04 -3.29 -42.70
CA PRO A 381 -21.17 -3.74 -44.09
C PRO A 381 -21.90 -5.10 -44.14
N ASP A 382 -22.33 -5.55 -45.31
CA ASP A 382 -23.06 -6.82 -45.50
C ASP A 382 -22.24 -8.02 -44.99
N VAL A 383 -22.35 -8.29 -43.70
CA VAL A 383 -21.77 -9.46 -43.03
C VAL A 383 -22.89 -10.48 -42.93
N ASN A 384 -22.79 -11.53 -43.74
CA ASN A 384 -23.74 -12.63 -43.76
C ASN A 384 -23.94 -13.22 -42.35
N GLU A 385 -25.19 -13.28 -41.86
CA GLU A 385 -25.53 -13.85 -40.55
C GLU A 385 -25.14 -15.33 -40.42
N LYS A 386 -25.00 -16.05 -41.53
CA LYS A 386 -24.45 -17.43 -41.54
C LYS A 386 -22.96 -17.48 -41.23
N SER A 387 -22.22 -16.39 -41.50
CA SER A 387 -20.77 -16.29 -41.30
C SER A 387 -20.40 -15.80 -39.89
N ALA A 388 -21.29 -15.10 -39.20
CA ALA A 388 -21.01 -14.49 -37.91
C ALA A 388 -22.27 -14.38 -37.03
N LYS A 389 -22.16 -14.73 -35.75
CA LYS A 389 -23.18 -14.36 -34.77
C LYS A 389 -22.94 -12.92 -34.33
N ILE A 390 -23.82 -12.01 -34.73
CA ILE A 390 -23.73 -10.58 -34.44
C ILE A 390 -24.59 -10.25 -33.22
N THR A 391 -24.02 -9.56 -32.24
CA THR A 391 -24.75 -8.94 -31.13
C THR A 391 -24.62 -7.43 -31.24
N VAL A 392 -25.77 -6.76 -31.30
CA VAL A 392 -25.88 -5.30 -31.38
C VAL A 392 -26.11 -4.75 -29.97
N HIS A 393 -25.29 -3.80 -29.54
CA HIS A 393 -25.47 -3.13 -28.26
C HIS A 393 -25.90 -1.68 -28.53
N SER A 394 -27.06 -1.30 -28.00
CA SER A 394 -27.64 0.02 -28.18
C SER A 394 -27.95 0.68 -26.83
N TYR A 395 -28.02 2.00 -26.85
CA TYR A 395 -28.44 2.83 -25.72
C TYR A 395 -29.30 3.96 -26.26
N GLU A 396 -30.52 4.11 -25.73
CA GLU A 396 -31.50 5.12 -26.19
C GLU A 396 -31.69 5.13 -27.72
N GLY A 397 -31.76 3.92 -28.31
CA GLY A 397 -31.97 3.74 -29.76
C GLY A 397 -30.71 3.90 -30.63
N GLN A 398 -29.57 4.32 -30.06
CA GLN A 398 -28.31 4.47 -30.79
C GLN A 398 -27.40 3.26 -30.57
N VAL A 399 -26.91 2.65 -31.66
CA VAL A 399 -25.96 1.54 -31.60
C VAL A 399 -24.56 2.07 -31.32
N TYR A 400 -23.91 1.61 -30.26
CA TYR A 400 -22.57 2.06 -29.87
C TYR A 400 -21.49 0.96 -29.93
N LYS A 401 -21.91 -0.30 -30.10
CA LYS A 401 -20.99 -1.44 -30.19
C LYS A 401 -21.62 -2.59 -30.97
N TYR A 402 -20.82 -3.24 -31.81
CA TYR A 402 -21.10 -4.56 -32.34
C TYR A 402 -20.12 -5.59 -31.76
N SER A 403 -20.62 -6.81 -31.52
CA SER A 403 -19.81 -7.97 -31.15
C SER A 403 -20.09 -9.10 -32.14
N LEU A 404 -19.12 -9.46 -32.95
CA LEU A 404 -19.21 -10.48 -33.99
C LEU A 404 -18.43 -11.70 -33.55
N LEU A 405 -19.10 -12.83 -33.39
CA LEU A 405 -18.48 -14.11 -33.09
C LEU A 405 -18.31 -14.91 -34.38
N VAL A 406 -17.06 -15.08 -34.81
CA VAL A 406 -16.71 -15.64 -36.12
C VAL A 406 -15.73 -16.79 -35.92
N TYR A 407 -16.21 -18.02 -36.10
CA TYR A 407 -15.43 -19.24 -35.80
C TYR A 407 -14.49 -19.67 -36.93
N GLU A 408 -14.86 -19.40 -38.18
CA GLU A 408 -14.05 -19.77 -39.33
C GLU A 408 -12.95 -18.73 -39.60
N LYS A 409 -11.71 -19.20 -39.86
CA LYS A 409 -10.55 -18.31 -40.05
C LYS A 409 -10.68 -17.44 -41.31
N GLY A 410 -11.07 -18.02 -42.45
CA GLY A 410 -11.22 -17.28 -43.70
C GLY A 410 -12.28 -16.19 -43.60
N GLN A 411 -13.42 -16.49 -42.97
CA GLN A 411 -14.47 -15.50 -42.71
C GLN A 411 -13.99 -14.36 -41.80
N ARG A 412 -13.18 -14.66 -40.78
CA ARG A 412 -12.59 -13.61 -39.92
C ARG A 412 -11.72 -12.66 -40.72
N GLU A 413 -10.85 -13.17 -41.58
CA GLU A 413 -9.94 -12.34 -42.39
C GLU A 413 -10.73 -11.46 -43.36
N ASN A 414 -11.76 -12.01 -44.01
CA ASN A 414 -12.66 -11.26 -44.90
C ASN A 414 -13.40 -10.14 -44.16
N ILE A 415 -14.02 -10.44 -43.02
CA ILE A 415 -14.75 -9.45 -42.22
C ILE A 415 -13.79 -8.35 -41.72
N LEU A 416 -12.60 -8.72 -41.23
CA LEU A 416 -11.61 -7.74 -40.79
C LEU A 416 -11.15 -6.83 -41.93
N SER A 417 -11.06 -7.33 -43.16
CA SER A 417 -10.75 -6.51 -44.34
C SER A 417 -11.88 -5.51 -44.63
N LEU A 418 -13.13 -5.96 -44.64
CA LEU A 418 -14.29 -5.10 -44.88
C LEU A 418 -14.44 -3.99 -43.84
N LEU A 419 -14.15 -4.30 -42.57
CA LEU A 419 -14.26 -3.32 -41.48
C LEU A 419 -13.18 -2.23 -41.53
N LYS A 420 -12.03 -2.46 -42.19
CA LYS A 420 -10.97 -1.45 -42.33
C LYS A 420 -11.34 -0.32 -43.29
N GLU A 421 -12.25 -0.56 -44.23
CA GLU A 421 -12.71 0.41 -45.23
C GLU A 421 -13.68 1.47 -44.65
N LYS A 422 -13.99 1.37 -43.36
CA LYS A 422 -14.96 2.21 -42.65
C LYS A 422 -14.31 2.89 -41.45
N PRO A 423 -14.88 4.02 -40.96
CA PRO A 423 -14.35 4.76 -39.81
C PRO A 423 -14.66 4.06 -38.48
N TYR A 424 -14.27 2.79 -38.38
CA TYR A 424 -14.41 1.97 -37.18
C TYR A 424 -13.10 1.91 -36.40
N GLN A 425 -13.25 1.73 -35.09
CA GLN A 425 -12.21 1.11 -34.30
C GLN A 425 -12.59 -0.36 -34.09
N VAL A 426 -11.66 -1.24 -34.45
CA VAL A 426 -11.88 -2.70 -34.42
C VAL A 426 -10.92 -3.35 -33.43
N PHE A 427 -11.46 -4.09 -32.48
CA PHE A 427 -10.69 -4.92 -31.57
C PHE A 427 -10.89 -6.39 -31.91
N TYR A 428 -9.78 -7.11 -32.05
CA TYR A 428 -9.80 -8.51 -32.46
C TYR A 428 -9.16 -9.41 -31.41
N LYS A 429 -9.93 -10.38 -30.92
CA LYS A 429 -9.46 -11.48 -30.08
C LYS A 429 -10.21 -12.76 -30.49
N PRO A 430 -9.62 -13.64 -31.32
CA PRO A 430 -10.33 -14.78 -31.88
C PRO A 430 -11.09 -15.60 -30.81
N PRO A 431 -12.34 -16.02 -31.08
CA PRO A 431 -13.12 -15.81 -32.31
C PRO A 431 -13.93 -14.49 -32.34
N LEU A 432 -13.72 -13.57 -31.41
CA LEU A 432 -14.49 -12.33 -31.25
C LEU A 432 -13.86 -11.15 -32.00
N ILE A 433 -14.68 -10.45 -32.78
CA ILE A 433 -14.39 -9.12 -33.34
C ILE A 433 -15.34 -8.12 -32.69
N THR A 434 -14.82 -7.03 -32.14
CA THR A 434 -15.59 -5.93 -31.57
C THR A 434 -15.40 -4.68 -32.41
N VAL A 435 -16.51 -4.01 -32.72
CA VAL A 435 -16.53 -2.79 -33.53
C VAL A 435 -17.16 -1.67 -32.71
N VAL A 436 -16.45 -0.55 -32.60
CA VAL A 436 -16.89 0.68 -31.94
C VAL A 436 -16.54 1.90 -32.82
N HIS A 437 -17.01 3.08 -32.42
CA HIS A 437 -16.76 4.31 -33.16
C HIS A 437 -15.26 4.64 -33.20
N LYS A 438 -14.72 5.16 -34.32
CA LYS A 438 -13.27 5.48 -34.47
C LYS A 438 -12.70 6.38 -33.37
N GLU A 439 -13.54 7.20 -32.74
CA GLU A 439 -13.10 8.12 -31.69
C GLU A 439 -13.23 7.56 -30.27
N ALA A 440 -13.80 6.37 -30.12
CA ALA A 440 -13.85 5.69 -28.84
C ALA A 440 -12.43 5.48 -28.29
N GLY A 441 -12.30 5.58 -26.98
CA GLY A 441 -11.10 5.16 -26.27
C GLY A 441 -11.32 5.26 -24.77
N LYS A 442 -10.88 4.25 -23.99
CA LYS A 442 -10.97 4.29 -22.51
C LYS A 442 -10.39 5.59 -21.95
N LYS A 443 -9.18 5.97 -22.41
CA LYS A 443 -8.52 7.22 -21.99
C LYS A 443 -9.39 8.44 -22.26
N ARG A 444 -9.95 8.56 -23.46
CA ARG A 444 -10.80 9.69 -23.85
C ARG A 444 -12.07 9.75 -23.01
N GLY A 445 -12.69 8.60 -22.77
CA GLY A 445 -13.88 8.47 -21.92
C GLY A 445 -13.60 8.89 -20.48
N VAL A 446 -12.54 8.35 -19.86
CA VAL A 446 -12.13 8.70 -18.50
C VAL A 446 -11.83 10.19 -18.38
N LEU A 447 -11.02 10.75 -19.29
CA LEU A 447 -10.69 12.19 -19.27
C LEU A 447 -11.91 13.07 -19.49
N HIS A 448 -12.87 12.66 -20.32
CA HIS A 448 -14.13 13.37 -20.50
C HIS A 448 -14.94 13.40 -19.19
N ILE A 449 -15.08 12.25 -18.52
CA ILE A 449 -15.78 12.16 -17.23
C ILE A 449 -15.09 13.04 -16.19
N CYS A 450 -13.76 12.93 -16.03
CA CYS A 450 -13.00 13.77 -15.11
C CYS A 450 -13.18 15.26 -15.39
N LYS A 451 -13.19 15.66 -16.68
CA LYS A 451 -13.38 17.06 -17.08
C LYS A 451 -14.79 17.55 -16.73
N VAL A 452 -15.83 16.81 -17.09
CA VAL A 452 -17.22 17.24 -16.89
C VAL A 452 -17.59 17.29 -15.41
N LEU A 453 -17.08 16.35 -14.61
CA LEU A 453 -17.32 16.30 -13.17
C LEU A 453 -16.29 17.08 -12.33
N ALA A 454 -15.39 17.81 -12.99
CA ALA A 454 -14.34 18.60 -12.36
C ALA A 454 -13.46 17.81 -11.37
N PHE A 455 -13.18 16.53 -11.67
CA PHE A 455 -12.22 15.74 -10.90
C PHE A 455 -10.78 16.19 -11.23
N PRO A 456 -10.00 16.67 -10.24
CA PRO A 456 -8.61 16.99 -10.46
C PRO A 456 -7.82 15.72 -10.77
N LEU A 457 -7.10 15.67 -11.89
CA LEU A 457 -6.43 14.45 -12.35
C LEU A 457 -5.39 13.94 -11.34
N GLU A 458 -4.80 14.83 -10.54
CA GLU A 458 -3.91 14.50 -9.44
C GLU A 458 -4.58 13.81 -8.25
N GLN A 459 -5.91 13.71 -8.24
CA GLN A 459 -6.71 13.02 -7.22
C GLN A 459 -7.55 11.89 -7.82
N VAL A 460 -7.29 11.50 -9.06
CA VAL A 460 -7.94 10.36 -9.73
C VAL A 460 -7.05 9.13 -9.63
N LEU A 461 -7.61 8.02 -9.15
CA LEU A 461 -6.95 6.71 -9.18
C LEU A 461 -7.50 5.87 -10.34
N ILE A 462 -6.61 5.30 -11.15
CA ILE A 462 -6.99 4.36 -12.22
C ILE A 462 -6.36 3.00 -11.96
N VAL A 463 -7.19 1.95 -11.95
CA VAL A 463 -6.79 0.57 -11.66
C VAL A 463 -7.01 -0.31 -12.89
N GLY A 464 -5.98 -1.09 -13.25
CA GLY A 464 -6.02 -1.98 -14.42
C GLY A 464 -5.09 -3.18 -14.28
N ASN A 465 -5.12 -4.09 -15.26
CA ASN A 465 -4.34 -5.33 -15.24
C ASN A 465 -3.57 -5.62 -16.53
N SER A 466 -3.90 -4.98 -17.64
CA SER A 466 -3.31 -5.27 -18.95
C SER A 466 -2.53 -4.09 -19.53
N GLN A 467 -1.60 -4.37 -20.43
CA GLN A 467 -0.86 -3.32 -21.15
C GLN A 467 -1.77 -2.39 -21.97
N LYS A 468 -2.99 -2.84 -22.31
CA LYS A 468 -4.01 -2.02 -22.99
C LYS A 468 -4.56 -0.91 -22.10
N ASP A 469 -4.54 -1.11 -20.77
CA ASP A 469 -5.00 -0.11 -19.80
C ASP A 469 -3.97 1.00 -19.57
N TRP A 470 -2.71 0.79 -19.97
CA TRP A 470 -1.64 1.77 -19.77
C TRP A 470 -1.96 3.13 -20.38
N GLU A 471 -2.63 3.16 -21.54
CA GLU A 471 -2.97 4.42 -22.19
C GLU A 471 -3.86 5.30 -21.27
N MET A 472 -4.88 4.71 -20.61
CA MET A 472 -5.70 5.46 -19.65
C MET A 472 -4.96 5.70 -18.33
N MET A 473 -4.22 4.72 -17.83
CA MET A 473 -3.52 4.80 -16.54
C MET A 473 -2.42 5.86 -16.54
N SER A 474 -1.73 6.03 -17.67
CA SER A 474 -0.68 7.06 -17.84
C SER A 474 -1.22 8.49 -17.88
N ALA A 475 -2.54 8.68 -17.93
CA ALA A 475 -3.17 10.00 -17.92
C ALA A 475 -3.28 10.62 -16.52
N VAL A 476 -2.98 9.85 -15.46
CA VAL A 476 -3.04 10.31 -14.06
C VAL A 476 -1.76 9.94 -13.31
N PRO A 477 -1.38 10.68 -12.26
CA PRO A 477 -0.22 10.35 -11.45
C PRO A 477 -0.45 9.16 -10.50
N HIS A 478 -1.70 8.76 -10.26
CA HIS A 478 -2.05 7.61 -9.42
C HIS A 478 -2.58 6.44 -10.26
N SER A 479 -1.65 5.70 -10.87
CA SER A 479 -1.92 4.48 -11.62
C SER A 479 -1.61 3.24 -10.79
N CYS A 480 -2.54 2.29 -10.74
CA CYS A 480 -2.41 1.06 -9.96
C CYS A 480 -2.61 -0.19 -10.82
N ALA A 481 -1.57 -1.02 -10.92
CA ALA A 481 -1.68 -2.37 -11.48
C ALA A 481 -2.09 -3.35 -10.38
N VAL A 482 -3.00 -4.29 -10.68
CA VAL A 482 -3.32 -5.38 -9.73
C VAL A 482 -2.17 -6.39 -9.63
N MET A 483 -2.13 -7.18 -8.55
CA MET A 483 -1.00 -8.08 -8.28
C MET A 483 -0.82 -9.19 -9.33
N ASN A 484 -1.87 -9.56 -10.06
CA ASN A 484 -1.83 -10.51 -11.18
C ASN A 484 -1.70 -9.84 -12.56
N ALA A 485 -1.47 -8.52 -12.61
CA ALA A 485 -1.29 -7.78 -13.85
C ALA A 485 -0.07 -8.25 -14.65
N GLU A 486 -0.09 -7.93 -15.95
CA GLU A 486 1.04 -8.15 -16.86
C GLU A 486 2.33 -7.47 -16.32
N PRO A 487 3.50 -8.14 -16.37
CA PRO A 487 4.75 -7.57 -15.84
C PRO A 487 5.08 -6.17 -16.40
N SER A 488 4.89 -5.97 -17.71
CA SER A 488 5.15 -4.68 -18.35
C SER A 488 4.26 -3.54 -17.84
N LEU A 489 3.06 -3.85 -17.36
CA LEU A 489 2.19 -2.86 -16.73
C LEU A 489 2.69 -2.52 -15.32
N LYS A 490 3.08 -3.53 -14.53
CA LYS A 490 3.60 -3.33 -13.16
C LYS A 490 4.86 -2.47 -13.13
N ASP A 491 5.74 -2.62 -14.12
CA ASP A 491 6.96 -1.82 -14.23
C ASP A 491 6.68 -0.34 -14.48
N ARG A 492 5.56 -0.05 -15.15
CA ARG A 492 5.15 1.31 -15.53
C ARG A 492 4.20 1.97 -14.54
N ALA A 493 3.30 1.19 -13.93
CA ALA A 493 2.35 1.67 -12.95
C ALA A 493 3.07 2.23 -11.72
N ARG A 494 2.46 3.24 -11.11
CA ARG A 494 3.03 3.81 -9.89
C ARG A 494 2.90 2.84 -8.71
N TYR A 495 1.76 2.16 -8.62
CA TYR A 495 1.44 1.20 -7.57
C TYR A 495 1.18 -0.18 -8.15
N THR A 496 1.53 -1.22 -7.38
CA THR A 496 1.09 -2.58 -7.63
C THR A 496 0.35 -3.07 -6.39
N LEU A 497 -0.98 -2.94 -6.39
CA LEU A 497 -1.85 -3.23 -5.26
C LEU A 497 -3.16 -3.84 -5.76
N ASN A 498 -3.73 -4.75 -4.98
CA ASN A 498 -5.06 -5.26 -5.22
C ASN A 498 -6.14 -4.26 -4.71
N PRO A 499 -7.35 -4.27 -5.30
CA PRO A 499 -8.48 -3.45 -4.87
C PRO A 499 -8.74 -3.49 -3.35
N ASP A 500 -8.59 -4.65 -2.71
CA ASP A 500 -8.81 -4.81 -1.26
C ASP A 500 -7.72 -4.23 -0.37
N ARG A 501 -6.66 -3.68 -0.95
CA ARG A 501 -5.59 -2.98 -0.23
C ARG A 501 -5.56 -1.49 -0.49
N LEU A 502 -6.31 -0.97 -1.47
CA LEU A 502 -6.33 0.46 -1.78
C LEU A 502 -6.61 1.36 -0.56
N PRO A 503 -7.56 1.05 0.36
CA PRO A 503 -7.80 1.92 1.53
C PRO A 503 -6.61 2.09 2.47
N ALA A 504 -5.69 1.12 2.50
CA ALA A 504 -4.47 1.21 3.31
C ALA A 504 -3.43 2.18 2.71
N PHE A 505 -3.53 2.50 1.42
CA PHE A 505 -2.54 3.30 0.68
C PHE A 505 -3.10 4.61 0.12
N PHE A 506 -4.42 4.82 0.14
CA PHE A 506 -5.06 6.03 -0.37
C PHE A 506 -6.03 6.59 0.66
N ARG A 507 -6.14 7.92 0.73
CA ARG A 507 -7.13 8.61 1.54
C ARG A 507 -8.28 9.00 0.62
N PHE A 508 -9.45 8.43 0.84
CA PHE A 508 -10.64 8.74 0.06
C PHE A 508 -11.46 9.83 0.75
N ARG A 509 -11.80 10.90 0.03
CA ARG A 509 -12.67 11.97 0.52
C ARG A 509 -13.46 12.57 -0.64
N LYS A 510 -14.71 12.97 -0.37
CA LYS A 510 -15.49 13.75 -1.34
C LYS A 510 -14.83 15.11 -1.55
N LEU A 511 -14.95 15.63 -2.78
CA LEU A 511 -14.66 17.02 -3.13
C LEU A 511 -15.55 17.97 -2.33
#